data_AF-F9FS94-F1
#
_entry.id   AF-F9FS94-F1
#
_cell.length_a   1.000
_cell.length_b   1.000
_cell.length_c   1.000
_cell.angle_alpha   90.00
_cell.angle_beta   90.00
_cell.angle_gamma   90.00
#
_symmetry.space_group_name_H-M   'P 1'
#
loop_
_entity.id
_entity.type
_entity.pdbx_description
1 polymer ?
#
loop_
_entity_poly.entity_id
_entity_poly.type
_entity_poly.pdbx_seq_one_letter_code
_entity_poly.pdbx_strand_id
1 'polypeptide(L)'
;MVHSVYMFASVEYSQVFDAALQVLYLKFFNPHLWDEIATQTRVTKLHAKLDVLDKILATQDYLGGAEFTVVDILYMPAMQMLRQAGQIESVP
;
A
#
# COMPACT_ATOMS: atom_id res chain seq x y z
N MET A 1 18.13 -17.47 -9.08
CA MET A 1 17.40 -16.29 -9.62
C MET A 1 16.03 -16.12 -8.98
N VAL A 2 15.15 -17.13 -9.01
CA VAL A 2 13.78 -17.07 -8.46
C VAL A 2 13.71 -16.60 -6.99
N HIS A 3 14.60 -17.08 -6.13
CA HIS A 3 14.64 -16.70 -4.70
C HIS A 3 14.95 -15.21 -4.46
N SER A 4 15.71 -14.58 -5.36
CA SER A 4 16.10 -13.17 -5.25
C SER A 4 14.95 -12.22 -5.58
N VAL A 5 14.07 -12.61 -6.51
CA VAL A 5 12.87 -11.85 -6.89
C VAL A 5 11.87 -11.85 -5.72
N TYR A 6 11.73 -12.98 -5.03
CA TYR A 6 10.88 -13.07 -3.85
C TYR A 6 11.38 -12.23 -2.66
N MET A 7 12.68 -12.19 -2.40
CA MET A 7 13.23 -11.31 -1.37
C MET A 7 13.01 -9.84 -1.69
N PHE A 8 13.22 -9.44 -2.96
CA PHE A 8 12.96 -8.06 -3.40
C PHE A 8 11.49 -7.69 -3.24
N ALA A 9 10.57 -8.52 -3.74
CA ALA A 9 9.13 -8.31 -3.62
C ALA A 9 8.67 -8.24 -2.15
N SER A 10 9.25 -9.04 -1.25
CA SER A 10 8.95 -9.00 0.18
C SER A 10 9.41 -7.71 0.86
N VAL A 11 10.56 -7.17 0.46
CA VAL A 11 11.09 -5.91 1.02
C VAL A 11 10.24 -4.74 0.56
N GLU A 12 9.93 -4.65 -0.73
CA GLU A 12 9.06 -3.60 -1.25
C GLU A 12 7.65 -3.68 -0.65
N TYR A 13 7.09 -4.90 -0.56
CA TYR A 13 5.80 -5.13 0.08
C TYR A 13 5.81 -4.64 1.53
N SER A 14 6.85 -4.95 2.32
CA SER A 14 6.92 -4.52 3.72
C SER A 14 6.90 -2.99 3.87
N GLN A 15 7.50 -2.26 2.93
CA GLN A 15 7.52 -0.80 2.96
C GLN A 15 6.17 -0.19 2.58
N VAL A 16 5.50 -0.77 1.58
CA VAL A 16 4.13 -0.36 1.19
C VAL A 16 3.17 -0.69 2.33
N PHE A 17 3.29 -1.89 2.89
CA PHE A 17 2.45 -2.36 3.98
C PHE A 17 2.62 -1.52 5.25
N ASP A 18 3.84 -1.14 5.62
CA ASP A 18 4.10 -0.27 6.77
C ASP A 18 3.46 1.12 6.59
N ALA A 19 3.64 1.73 5.41
CA ALA A 19 3.03 3.02 5.09
C ALA A 19 1.49 2.94 5.12
N ALA A 20 0.92 1.87 4.56
CA ALA A 20 -0.52 1.62 4.59
C ALA A 20 -1.02 1.42 6.03
N LEU A 21 -0.33 0.59 6.82
CA LEU A 21 -0.72 0.27 8.19
C LEU A 21 -0.73 1.52 9.07
N GLN A 22 0.22 2.45 8.90
CA GLN A 22 0.24 3.70 9.65
C GLN A 22 -1.00 4.57 9.40
N VAL A 23 -1.52 4.61 8.17
CA VAL A 23 -2.75 5.35 7.84
C VAL A 23 -3.98 4.59 8.32
N LEU A 24 -4.02 3.28 8.07
CA LEU A 24 -5.14 2.40 8.44
C LEU A 24 -5.33 2.33 9.96
N TYR A 25 -4.24 2.29 10.72
CA TYR A 25 -4.27 2.23 12.18
C TYR A 25 -4.90 3.49 12.79
N LEU A 26 -4.52 4.68 12.30
CA LEU A 26 -5.13 5.93 12.74
C LEU A 26 -6.62 5.98 12.36
N LYS A 27 -6.97 5.58 11.14
CA LYS A 27 -8.34 5.67 10.64
C LYS A 27 -9.32 4.70 11.34
N PHE A 28 -8.90 3.46 11.57
CA PHE A 28 -9.80 2.41 12.08
C PHE A 28 -9.69 2.18 13.58
N PHE A 29 -8.50 2.28 14.15
CA PHE A 29 -8.24 1.79 15.51
C PHE A 29 -7.98 2.91 16.52
N ASN A 30 -7.51 4.08 16.07
CA ASN A 30 -7.28 5.23 16.95
C ASN A 30 -7.67 6.58 16.31
N PRO A 31 -8.96 6.77 15.95
CA PRO A 31 -9.41 8.02 15.34
C PRO A 31 -9.22 9.24 16.27
N HIS A 32 -9.21 9.04 17.60
CA HIS A 32 -8.96 10.11 18.56
C HIS A 32 -7.52 10.64 18.56
N LEU A 33 -6.57 9.90 17.96
CA LEU A 33 -5.18 10.33 17.79
C LEU A 33 -4.93 10.94 16.40
N TRP A 34 -6.00 11.31 15.70
CA TRP A 34 -5.93 11.96 14.41
C TRP A 34 -5.39 13.39 14.57
N ASP A 35 -4.09 13.52 14.38
CA ASP A 35 -3.41 14.80 14.18
C ASP A 35 -3.33 15.09 12.68
N GLU A 36 -3.89 16.21 12.23
CA GLU A 36 -4.01 16.52 10.80
C GLU A 36 -2.64 16.58 10.11
N ILE A 37 -1.65 17.22 10.72
CA ILE A 37 -0.32 17.43 10.13
C ILE A 37 0.44 16.11 10.01
N ALA A 38 0.46 15.33 11.10
CA ALA A 38 1.14 14.05 11.15
C ALA A 38 0.41 13.01 10.28
N THR A 39 -0.91 13.09 10.16
CA THR A 39 -1.68 12.21 9.28
C THR A 39 -1.46 12.56 7.81
N GLN A 40 -1.48 13.84 7.45
CA GLN A 40 -1.15 14.29 6.10
C GLN A 40 0.24 13.84 5.70
N THR A 41 1.23 13.92 6.60
CA THR A 41 2.59 13.42 6.35
C THR A 41 2.60 11.91 6.03
N ARG A 42 1.81 11.11 6.74
CA ARG A 42 1.69 9.65 6.49
C ARG A 42 0.98 9.36 5.19
N VAL A 43 -0.10 10.07 4.89
CA VAL A 43 -0.83 9.97 3.61
C VAL A 43 0.08 10.33 2.44
N THR A 44 0.88 11.39 2.55
CA THR A 44 1.87 11.76 1.52
C THR A 44 2.92 10.64 1.32
N LYS A 45 3.42 10.03 2.39
CA LYS A 45 4.35 8.89 2.28
C LYS A 45 3.69 7.68 1.61
N LEU A 46 2.43 7.40 1.94
CA LEU A 46 1.66 6.34 1.31
C LEU A 46 1.46 6.61 -0.19
N HIS A 47 1.05 7.82 -0.58
CA HIS A 47 0.92 8.20 -1.99
C HIS A 47 2.23 8.01 -2.75
N ALA A 48 3.36 8.45 -2.19
CA ALA A 48 4.65 8.26 -2.84
C ALA A 48 5.01 6.78 -3.08
N LYS A 49 4.50 5.85 -2.25
CA LYS A 49 4.67 4.41 -2.46
C LYS A 49 3.70 3.86 -3.50
N LEU A 50 2.45 4.32 -3.51
CA LEU A 50 1.47 3.94 -4.52
C LEU A 50 1.88 4.44 -5.92
N ASP A 51 2.44 5.64 -6.03
CA ASP A 51 2.98 6.19 -7.29
C ASP A 51 4.07 5.30 -7.91
N VAL A 52 4.84 4.58 -7.08
CA VAL A 52 5.84 3.62 -7.58
C VAL A 52 5.14 2.40 -8.17
N LEU A 53 4.11 1.87 -7.50
CA LEU A 53 3.33 0.74 -8.01
C LEU A 53 2.61 1.11 -9.31
N ASP A 54 2.04 2.33 -9.39
CA ASP A 54 1.41 2.83 -10.61
C ASP A 54 2.39 2.92 -11.78
N LYS A 55 3.63 3.38 -11.54
CA LYS A 55 4.67 3.41 -12.58
C LYS A 55 5.07 2.01 -13.05
N ILE A 56 5.13 1.04 -12.13
CA ILE A 56 5.39 -0.36 -12.48
C ILE A 56 4.24 -0.87 -13.35
N LEU A 57 3.00 -0.77 -12.87
CA LEU A 57 1.80 -1.26 -13.57
C LEU A 57 1.50 -0.50 -14.88
N ALA A 58 2.05 0.70 -15.08
CA ALA A 58 2.00 1.38 -16.37
C ALA A 58 2.87 0.70 -17.45
N THR A 59 3.79 -0.19 -17.06
CA THR A 59 4.73 -0.87 -17.97
C THR A 59 4.53 -2.38 -18.07
N GLN A 60 3.77 -2.98 -17.15
CA GLN A 60 3.51 -4.42 -17.07
C GLN A 60 2.12 -4.69 -16.47
N ASP A 61 1.51 -5.81 -16.85
CA ASP A 61 0.10 -6.11 -16.50
C ASP A 61 -0.11 -6.45 -15.02
N TYR A 62 0.94 -6.96 -14.36
CA TYR A 62 0.92 -7.44 -12.98
C TYR A 62 2.16 -6.96 -12.23
N LEU A 63 2.15 -6.92 -10.90
CA LEU A 63 3.34 -6.64 -10.09
C LEU A 63 4.44 -7.71 -10.29
N GLY A 64 4.03 -8.94 -10.62
CA GLY A 64 4.93 -10.03 -10.99
C GLY A 64 5.53 -9.93 -12.40
N GLY A 65 5.08 -9.00 -13.24
CA GLY A 65 5.52 -8.84 -14.64
C GLY A 65 4.37 -9.04 -15.63
N ALA A 66 4.62 -9.84 -16.67
CA ALA A 66 3.64 -10.12 -17.72
C ALA A 66 2.56 -11.14 -17.31
N GLU A 67 2.83 -11.95 -16.28
CA GLU A 67 1.89 -12.95 -15.78
C GLU A 67 1.52 -12.68 -14.32
N PHE A 68 0.32 -13.13 -13.94
CA PHE A 68 -0.14 -13.08 -12.55
C PHE A 68 0.63 -14.08 -11.70
N THR A 69 1.14 -13.64 -10.55
CA THR A 69 1.99 -14.45 -9.67
C THR A 69 1.62 -14.31 -8.20
N VAL A 70 2.35 -15.02 -7.33
CA VAL A 70 2.27 -14.87 -5.88
C VAL A 70 2.58 -13.43 -5.43
N VAL A 71 3.41 -12.67 -6.17
CA VAL A 71 3.70 -11.27 -5.83
C VAL A 71 2.39 -10.47 -5.82
N ASP A 72 1.54 -10.64 -6.81
CA ASP A 72 0.25 -9.94 -6.91
C ASP A 72 -0.66 -10.26 -5.71
N ILE A 73 -0.73 -11.55 -5.35
CA ILE A 73 -1.50 -12.02 -4.18
C ILE A 73 -1.01 -11.37 -2.89
N LEU A 74 0.31 -11.20 -2.71
CA LEU A 74 0.87 -10.61 -1.49
C LEU A 74 0.37 -9.18 -1.27
N TYR A 75 0.21 -8.39 -2.33
CA TYR A 75 -0.24 -7.00 -2.24
C TYR A 75 -1.76 -6.86 -2.05
N MET A 76 -2.57 -7.85 -2.45
CA MET A 76 -4.04 -7.77 -2.42
C MET A 76 -4.64 -7.36 -1.06
N PRO A 77 -4.24 -7.95 0.09
CA PRO A 77 -4.84 -7.58 1.38
C PRO A 77 -4.63 -6.10 1.71
N ALA A 78 -3.42 -5.59 1.47
CA ALA A 78 -3.09 -4.19 1.73
C ALA A 78 -3.92 -3.26 0.83
N MET A 79 -4.01 -3.59 -0.47
CA MET A 79 -4.79 -2.81 -1.44
C MET A 79 -6.28 -2.83 -1.12
N GLN A 80 -6.83 -3.96 -0.67
CA GLN A 80 -8.22 -4.05 -0.24
C GLN A 80 -8.50 -3.18 0.98
N MET A 81 -7.63 -3.19 1.98
CA MET A 81 -7.77 -2.33 3.17
C MET A 81 -7.68 -0.85 2.83
N LEU A 82 -6.74 -0.46 1.95
CA LEU A 82 -6.61 0.92 1.47
C LEU A 82 -7.83 1.37 0.68
N ARG A 83 -8.37 0.51 -0.19
CA ARG A 83 -9.63 0.79 -0.90
C ARG A 83 -10.77 1.01 0.07
N GLN A 84 -10.93 0.14 1.06
CA GLN A 84 -11.95 0.31 2.10
C GLN A 84 -11.76 1.62 2.85
N ALA A 85 -10.53 1.96 3.23
CA ALA A 85 -10.22 3.22 3.88
C ALA A 85 -10.55 4.44 3.01
N GLY A 86 -10.23 4.44 1.71
CA GLY A 86 -10.55 5.53 0.78
C GLY A 86 -12.05 5.65 0.48
N GLN A 87 -12.79 4.54 0.48
CA GLN A 87 -14.25 4.53 0.32
C GLN A 87 -14.98 5.07 1.55
N ILE A 88 -14.34 5.04 2.72
CA ILE A 88 -14.82 5.76 3.91
C ILE A 88 -14.41 7.23 3.77
N GLU A 89 -14.85 7.88 2.69
CA GLU A 89 -15.03 9.33 2.62
C GLU A 89 -16.52 9.61 2.85
N SER A 90 -16.88 9.72 4.13
CA SER A 90 -18.10 10.35 4.65
C SER A 90 -18.18 10.08 6.15
N VAL A 91 -17.23 10.61 6.91
CA VAL A 91 -17.53 10.96 8.29
C VAL A 91 -17.18 12.44 8.41
N PRO A 92 -18.17 13.30 8.73
CA PRO A 92 -17.98 14.75 8.81
C PRO A 92 -16.94 15.14 9.86
#